data_AF-A0A7E4W0W9-F1
#
_entry.id   AF-A0A7E4W0W9-F1
#
_cell.length_a   1.000
_cell.length_b   1.000
_cell.length_c   1.000
_cell.angle_alpha   90.00
_cell.angle_beta   90.00
_cell.angle_gamma   90.00
#
_symmetry.space_group_name_H-M   'P 1'
#
loop_
_entity.id
_entity.type
_entity.pdbx_description
1 polymer ?
#
loop_
_entity_poly.entity_id
_entity_poly.type
_entity_poly.pdbx_seq_one_letter_code
_entity_poly.pdbx_strand_id
1 'polypeptide(L)'
;MSVEALLAEVHPTTGLTTILEAAEAILLNERPIYSDVKPQTSHAGGAKHEGGHHKNNRGGSQDKDKVTAAIDEAKKAATHGRRNHRQSRASHKSESGEVAALRHEIDAIKLDNAALHKKVDELLQLVLKTCPSALQPFLRIRDSPVLILGDGNLSFSMSIARLMPHLSFTATVLENEDDFYVTYPSGVRHVEELRKLPNVEIVFAVDARKLPEDWKGRYSEVLMNFPHQGGKTNLRKSRALMREILECVSWFLHGTDTRFHLCLMRKQSGLDFTSIKLGRTWSLAPPDHAKDSWQIAYLGAEFDLIIDEVQEFFPCLFPGYVSAGYGSKDMTFHNENNPIKIIFIPNSINPSFSDLPIRQPKSLYHLYRPIFYQDISIVFTSPSTLEEDYLTFLDLLEELSPPAFVDFHEVESLACISPAHDLPNRIFRLANIGGASAPAAAQPAPAAAPAPAPAAPAADDDFDLFGSDDEEDDAEKLRLTEERLKAYAEKKSKKPGPIAKSNIIYDVKPWDDTINTDDIEAAVRSIQMEGLVWGAAKKVPVAFGIVKLQICCVVEDEKVSSDALEEAITGFEDLVQSVDVVAFNKV
;
A
#
# COMPACT_ATOMS: atom_id res chain seq x y z
N MET A 1 -11.03 -28.00 -3.58
CA MET A 1 -12.03 -29.05 -3.30
C MET A 1 -13.34 -28.34 -3.05
N SER A 2 -14.42 -28.68 -3.75
CA SER A 2 -15.73 -28.06 -3.55
C SER A 2 -16.54 -28.81 -2.49
N VAL A 3 -17.63 -28.21 -2.00
CA VAL A 3 -18.49 -28.84 -0.98
C VAL A 3 -19.16 -30.11 -1.52
N GLU A 4 -19.51 -30.13 -2.81
CA GLU A 4 -20.10 -31.31 -3.47
C GLU A 4 -19.12 -32.48 -3.57
N ALA A 5 -17.82 -32.18 -3.76
CA ALA A 5 -16.78 -33.21 -3.79
C ALA A 5 -16.61 -33.86 -2.41
N LEU A 6 -16.60 -33.07 -1.34
CA LEU A 6 -16.54 -33.59 0.03
C LEU A 6 -17.78 -34.43 0.36
N LEU A 7 -18.98 -33.94 0.03
CA LEU A 7 -20.25 -34.67 0.23
C LEU A 7 -20.28 -36.04 -0.47
N ALA A 8 -19.72 -36.12 -1.69
CA ALA A 8 -19.64 -37.35 -2.45
C ALA A 8 -18.73 -38.41 -1.81
N GLU A 9 -17.73 -38.01 -1.03
CA GLU A 9 -16.84 -38.91 -0.28
C GLU A 9 -17.36 -39.23 1.13
N VAL A 10 -18.08 -38.31 1.77
CA VAL A 10 -18.66 -38.50 3.12
C VAL A 10 -19.76 -39.56 3.14
N HIS A 11 -20.76 -39.42 2.24
CA HIS A 11 -21.99 -40.22 2.27
C HIS A 11 -21.76 -41.73 2.08
N PRO A 12 -20.87 -42.22 1.18
CA PRO A 12 -20.62 -43.66 1.03
C PRO A 12 -19.81 -44.27 2.17
N THR A 13 -18.98 -43.46 2.84
CA THR A 13 -17.91 -43.95 3.74
C THR A 13 -18.40 -44.09 5.18
N THR A 14 -19.30 -43.20 5.62
CA THR A 14 -19.80 -43.15 7.01
C THR A 14 -21.27 -43.54 7.14
N GLY A 15 -22.06 -43.45 6.06
CA GLY A 15 -23.52 -43.58 6.12
C GLY A 15 -24.23 -42.40 6.82
N LEU A 16 -23.50 -41.35 7.19
CA LEU A 16 -24.06 -40.14 7.81
C LEU A 16 -24.75 -39.28 6.75
N THR A 17 -26.01 -38.93 7.00
CA THR A 17 -26.74 -37.92 6.24
C THR A 17 -26.60 -36.56 6.94
N THR A 18 -25.46 -35.89 6.74
CA THR A 18 -25.25 -34.49 7.17
C THR A 18 -25.47 -33.54 5.99
N ILE A 19 -25.91 -32.32 6.30
CA ILE A 19 -26.04 -31.25 5.30
C ILE A 19 -24.80 -30.36 5.43
N LEU A 20 -23.94 -30.37 4.40
CA LEU A 20 -22.86 -29.39 4.27
C LEU A 20 -23.31 -28.24 3.38
N GLU A 21 -23.08 -27.02 3.85
CA GLU A 21 -23.31 -25.79 3.12
C GLU A 21 -22.04 -24.94 3.14
N ALA A 22 -21.71 -24.31 2.00
CA ALA A 22 -20.65 -23.32 1.97
C ALA A 22 -21.05 -22.12 2.84
N ALA A 23 -20.13 -21.56 3.63
CA ALA A 23 -20.46 -20.43 4.52
C ALA A 23 -21.02 -19.20 3.75
N GLU A 24 -20.66 -19.04 2.47
CA GLU A 24 -21.20 -18.01 1.57
C GLU A 24 -22.67 -18.26 1.19
N ALA A 25 -23.12 -19.52 1.11
CA ALA A 25 -24.49 -19.89 0.74
C ALA A 25 -25.51 -19.66 1.88
N ILE A 26 -25.03 -19.47 3.12
CA ILE A 26 -25.85 -19.26 4.32
C ILE A 26 -26.34 -17.80 4.44
N LEU A 27 -25.88 -16.90 3.56
CA LEU A 27 -26.41 -15.54 3.42
C LEU A 27 -27.77 -15.51 2.70
N LEU A 28 -28.82 -16.01 3.35
CA LEU A 28 -30.19 -15.84 2.86
C LEU A 28 -30.61 -14.36 2.98
N ASN A 29 -30.74 -13.67 1.84
CA ASN A 29 -31.16 -12.26 1.74
C ASN A 29 -30.30 -11.26 2.56
N GLU A 30 -28.98 -11.30 2.37
CA GLU A 30 -28.02 -10.28 2.88
C GLU A 30 -28.02 -10.09 4.41
N ARG A 31 -28.49 -11.06 5.20
CA ARG A 31 -28.39 -11.03 6.67
C ARG A 31 -27.63 -12.24 7.20
N PRO A 32 -26.65 -12.04 8.11
CA PRO A 32 -25.95 -13.14 8.73
C PRO A 32 -26.87 -13.89 9.70
N ILE A 33 -26.78 -15.22 9.68
CA ILE A 33 -27.64 -16.11 10.49
C ILE A 33 -26.99 -16.36 11.85
N TYR A 34 -26.87 -15.31 12.66
CA TYR A 34 -26.40 -15.36 14.04
C TYR A 34 -27.41 -14.67 14.97
N SER A 35 -27.83 -15.34 16.04
CA SER A 35 -28.79 -14.82 17.02
C SER A 35 -28.07 -14.30 18.28
N ASP A 36 -27.83 -13.00 18.35
CA ASP A 36 -27.23 -12.34 19.52
C ASP A 36 -28.23 -12.24 20.69
N VAL A 37 -28.13 -13.12 21.69
CA VAL A 37 -28.89 -12.98 22.95
C VAL A 37 -28.09 -13.40 24.19
N LYS A 38 -27.86 -12.46 25.11
CA LYS A 38 -27.76 -12.64 26.59
C LYS A 38 -27.88 -11.26 27.33
N PRO A 39 -28.22 -11.22 28.64
CA PRO A 39 -29.03 -10.14 29.26
C PRO A 39 -28.29 -8.94 29.92
N GLN A 40 -29.04 -7.90 30.33
CA GLN A 40 -28.59 -6.58 30.86
C GLN A 40 -29.16 -6.17 32.25
N THR A 41 -28.54 -5.18 32.94
CA THR A 41 -29.12 -4.30 34.00
C THR A 41 -28.40 -2.91 34.18
N SER A 42 -29.18 -1.82 34.38
CA SER A 42 -29.05 -0.58 35.25
C SER A 42 -27.80 0.39 35.26
N HIS A 43 -27.87 1.70 35.63
CA HIS A 43 -28.93 2.74 35.43
C HIS A 43 -28.53 4.27 35.28
N ALA A 44 -28.04 4.98 36.31
CA ALA A 44 -28.08 6.49 36.47
C ALA A 44 -26.93 7.11 37.36
N GLY A 45 -26.69 8.43 37.61
CA GLY A 45 -27.30 9.76 37.28
C GLY A 45 -26.54 10.96 37.95
N GLY A 46 -26.88 12.27 37.73
CA GLY A 46 -26.39 13.43 38.56
C GLY A 46 -26.06 14.81 37.88
N ALA A 47 -26.16 15.96 38.60
CA ALA A 47 -26.26 17.35 38.04
C ALA A 47 -25.17 18.42 38.45
N LYS A 48 -25.31 19.69 37.97
CA LYS A 48 -24.41 20.88 38.15
C LYS A 48 -25.16 22.25 38.25
N HIS A 49 -24.49 23.36 38.61
CA HIS A 49 -25.03 24.76 38.63
C HIS A 49 -24.04 25.87 38.10
N GLU A 50 -24.62 26.95 37.52
CA GLU A 50 -24.26 28.40 37.25
C GLU A 50 -22.81 29.00 37.34
N GLY A 51 -22.40 30.18 36.80
CA GLY A 51 -22.96 31.27 35.93
C GLY A 51 -22.07 32.58 35.89
N GLY A 52 -22.19 33.54 34.93
CA GLY A 52 -21.49 34.90 34.96
C GLY A 52 -21.17 35.65 33.61
N HIS A 53 -21.04 37.01 33.54
CA HIS A 53 -21.05 37.81 32.26
C HIS A 53 -20.48 39.29 32.25
N HIS A 54 -20.34 39.98 31.06
CA HIS A 54 -20.09 41.45 30.71
C HIS A 54 -18.64 42.07 30.58
N LYS A 55 -18.34 43.28 29.99
CA LYS A 55 -18.57 43.95 28.63
C LYS A 55 -17.71 45.29 28.43
N ASN A 56 -17.67 45.93 27.23
CA ASN A 56 -16.70 46.99 26.72
C ASN A 56 -17.22 48.46 26.44
N ASN A 57 -16.34 49.47 26.13
CA ASN A 57 -16.64 50.65 25.24
C ASN A 57 -15.43 51.44 24.57
N ARG A 58 -15.65 52.58 23.85
CA ARG A 58 -14.84 53.19 22.70
C ARG A 58 -14.40 54.71 22.74
N GLY A 59 -13.42 55.14 21.89
CA GLY A 59 -13.28 56.50 21.21
C GLY A 59 -12.03 57.41 21.57
N GLY A 60 -11.53 58.42 20.79
CA GLY A 60 -11.64 58.84 19.35
C GLY A 60 -11.11 60.29 18.94
N SER A 61 -10.62 60.50 17.69
CA SER A 61 -10.38 61.77 16.88
C SER A 61 -9.10 62.68 17.00
N GLN A 62 -8.35 62.86 15.88
CA GLN A 62 -7.45 63.99 15.50
C GLN A 62 -6.80 63.73 14.10
N ASP A 63 -6.88 64.64 13.10
CA ASP A 63 -6.62 64.23 11.69
C ASP A 63 -6.15 65.26 10.62
N LYS A 64 -5.44 66.37 10.96
CA LYS A 64 -4.88 67.29 9.93
C LYS A 64 -3.36 67.38 9.81
N ASP A 65 -2.60 67.13 10.88
CA ASP A 65 -1.13 67.18 10.83
C ASP A 65 -0.49 65.95 10.16
N LYS A 66 -1.26 64.88 9.96
CA LYS A 66 -0.77 63.60 9.41
C LYS A 66 -0.46 63.66 7.91
N VAL A 67 -1.15 64.51 7.15
CA VAL A 67 -1.04 64.56 5.68
C VAL A 67 0.32 65.13 5.24
N THR A 68 0.83 66.15 5.94
CA THR A 68 2.14 66.74 5.67
C THR A 68 3.28 65.80 6.07
N ALA A 69 3.13 65.06 7.19
CA ALA A 69 4.09 64.04 7.62
C ALA A 69 4.23 62.91 6.59
N ALA A 70 3.11 62.43 6.03
CA ALA A 70 3.08 61.33 5.06
C ALA A 70 3.87 61.63 3.77
N ILE A 71 3.96 62.90 3.34
CA ILE A 71 4.64 63.29 2.09
C ILE A 71 6.17 63.23 2.23
N ASP A 72 6.72 63.62 3.37
CA ASP A 72 8.17 63.52 3.63
C ASP A 72 8.59 62.09 4.02
N GLU A 73 7.67 61.31 4.61
CA GLU A 73 7.84 59.87 4.80
C GLU A 73 7.91 59.13 3.45
N ALA A 74 7.05 59.46 2.48
CA ALA A 74 7.08 58.89 1.13
C ALA A 74 8.41 59.14 0.39
N LYS A 75 9.04 60.32 0.56
CA LYS A 75 10.36 60.62 -0.02
C LYS A 75 11.49 59.82 0.64
N LYS A 76 11.40 59.55 1.95
CA LYS A 76 12.34 58.67 2.66
C LYS A 76 12.16 57.20 2.24
N ALA A 77 10.92 56.75 2.03
CA ALA A 77 10.64 55.42 1.52
C ALA A 77 11.22 55.19 0.11
N ALA A 78 11.05 56.16 -0.80
CA ALA A 78 11.57 56.07 -2.18
C ALA A 78 13.12 55.98 -2.26
N THR A 79 13.83 56.64 -1.33
CA THR A 79 15.30 56.58 -1.26
C THR A 79 15.79 55.27 -0.60
N HIS A 80 15.04 54.71 0.36
CA HIS A 80 15.29 53.37 0.89
C HIS A 80 15.08 52.28 -0.18
N GLY A 81 13.99 52.33 -0.94
CA GLY A 81 13.71 51.36 -2.01
C GLY A 81 14.84 51.26 -3.05
N ARG A 82 15.44 52.41 -3.40
CA ARG A 82 16.57 52.47 -4.34
C ARG A 82 17.87 51.87 -3.78
N ARG A 83 18.04 51.86 -2.45
CA ARG A 83 19.18 51.24 -1.74
C ARG A 83 18.97 49.73 -1.62
N ASN A 84 17.77 49.29 -1.25
CA ASN A 84 17.38 47.89 -1.17
C ASN A 84 17.50 47.18 -2.54
N HIS A 85 17.07 47.82 -3.63
CA HIS A 85 17.19 47.26 -4.98
C HIS A 85 18.65 47.11 -5.44
N ARG A 86 19.56 47.95 -4.96
CA ARG A 86 21.00 47.81 -5.21
C ARG A 86 21.64 46.70 -4.35
N GLN A 87 21.09 46.42 -3.17
CA GLN A 87 21.49 45.28 -2.33
C GLN A 87 20.97 43.94 -2.90
N SER A 88 19.72 43.86 -3.34
CA SER A 88 19.16 42.63 -3.95
C SER A 88 19.90 42.23 -5.24
N ARG A 89 20.40 43.21 -6.00
CA ARG A 89 21.20 42.98 -7.20
C ARG A 89 22.66 42.58 -6.89
N ALA A 90 23.11 42.77 -5.65
CA ALA A 90 24.39 42.28 -5.16
C ALA A 90 24.24 40.86 -4.57
N SER A 91 23.16 40.56 -3.84
CA SER A 91 22.89 39.21 -3.31
C SER A 91 22.66 38.20 -4.45
N HIS A 92 21.83 38.52 -5.46
CA HIS A 92 21.70 37.65 -6.65
C HIS A 92 23.02 37.37 -7.37
N LYS A 93 24.02 38.28 -7.25
CA LYS A 93 25.34 38.06 -7.84
C LYS A 93 26.22 37.14 -6.98
N SER A 94 26.11 37.17 -5.64
CA SER A 94 26.76 36.18 -4.78
C SER A 94 26.09 34.81 -4.88
N GLU A 95 24.75 34.76 -4.85
CA GLU A 95 23.96 33.54 -5.10
C GLU A 95 24.35 32.87 -6.42
N SER A 96 24.54 33.63 -7.51
CA SER A 96 25.02 33.06 -8.78
C SER A 96 26.43 32.47 -8.71
N GLY A 97 27.30 33.02 -7.86
CA GLY A 97 28.65 32.52 -7.61
C GLY A 97 28.66 31.30 -6.69
N GLU A 98 27.80 31.29 -5.66
CA GLU A 98 27.58 30.17 -4.75
C GLU A 98 27.00 28.96 -5.50
N VAL A 99 26.02 29.16 -6.39
CA VAL A 99 25.49 28.11 -7.28
C VAL A 99 26.55 27.60 -8.26
N ALA A 100 27.47 28.45 -8.74
CA ALA A 100 28.58 28.01 -9.59
C ALA A 100 29.63 27.21 -8.80
N ALA A 101 29.92 27.61 -7.56
CA ALA A 101 30.81 26.88 -6.66
C ALA A 101 30.24 25.50 -6.29
N LEU A 102 28.96 25.43 -5.91
CA LEU A 102 28.25 24.18 -5.63
C LEU A 102 28.21 23.24 -6.84
N ARG A 103 28.07 23.76 -8.07
CA ARG A 103 28.19 22.95 -9.30
C ARG A 103 29.58 22.34 -9.45
N HIS A 104 30.64 23.13 -9.24
CA HIS A 104 32.02 22.63 -9.30
C HIS A 104 32.31 21.60 -8.19
N GLU A 105 31.75 21.78 -7.00
CA GLU A 105 31.86 20.82 -5.89
C GLU A 105 31.10 19.51 -6.20
N ILE A 106 29.90 19.59 -6.76
CA ILE A 106 29.13 18.44 -7.27
C ILE A 106 29.92 17.69 -8.35
N ASP A 107 30.55 18.39 -9.29
CA ASP A 107 31.32 17.74 -10.36
C ASP A 107 32.64 17.11 -9.85
N ALA A 108 33.26 17.69 -8.81
CA ALA A 108 34.36 17.05 -8.09
C ALA A 108 33.89 15.78 -7.34
N ILE A 109 32.77 15.83 -6.62
CA ILE A 109 32.18 14.67 -5.93
C ILE A 109 31.81 13.55 -6.93
N LYS A 110 31.29 13.88 -8.13
CA LYS A 110 31.07 12.88 -9.19
C LYS A 110 32.36 12.20 -9.64
N LEU A 111 33.46 12.96 -9.76
CA LEU A 111 34.77 12.42 -10.15
C LEU A 111 35.35 11.50 -9.06
N ASP A 112 35.25 11.91 -7.80
CA ASP A 112 35.69 11.09 -6.65
C ASP A 112 34.84 9.83 -6.49
N ASN A 113 33.53 9.91 -6.69
CA ASN A 113 32.63 8.75 -6.73
C ASN A 113 33.01 7.80 -7.87
N ALA A 114 33.31 8.30 -9.08
CA ALA A 114 33.79 7.47 -10.18
C ALA A 114 35.12 6.78 -9.86
N ALA A 115 36.04 7.47 -9.16
CA ALA A 115 37.30 6.88 -8.71
C ALA A 115 37.11 5.83 -7.59
N LEU A 116 36.13 6.03 -6.69
CA LEU A 116 35.74 5.04 -5.68
C LEU A 116 35.08 3.81 -6.30
N HIS A 117 34.15 3.99 -7.25
CA HIS A 117 33.57 2.88 -8.02
C HIS A 117 34.66 2.05 -8.69
N LYS A 118 35.64 2.69 -9.34
CA LYS A 118 36.79 1.98 -9.94
C LYS A 118 37.60 1.18 -8.91
N LYS A 119 37.83 1.70 -7.70
CA LYS A 119 38.51 0.96 -6.62
C LYS A 119 37.68 -0.22 -6.11
N VAL A 120 36.36 -0.07 -6.05
CA VAL A 120 35.44 -1.16 -5.69
C VAL A 120 35.41 -2.23 -6.80
N ASP A 121 35.41 -1.83 -8.07
CA ASP A 121 35.58 -2.72 -9.21
C ASP A 121 36.91 -3.49 -9.09
N GLU A 122 38.04 -2.80 -8.86
CA GLU A 122 39.37 -3.40 -8.71
C GLU A 122 39.43 -4.40 -7.54
N LEU A 123 38.85 -4.06 -6.38
CA LEU A 123 38.78 -4.96 -5.23
C LEU A 123 37.87 -6.16 -5.47
N LEU A 124 36.70 -5.96 -6.09
CA LEU A 124 35.79 -7.07 -6.34
C LEU A 124 36.30 -7.98 -7.47
N GLN A 125 37.00 -7.43 -8.48
CA GLN A 125 37.76 -8.23 -9.45
C GLN A 125 38.88 -9.03 -8.77
N LEU A 126 39.56 -8.48 -7.76
CA LEU A 126 40.55 -9.24 -6.99
C LEU A 126 39.90 -10.38 -6.19
N VAL A 127 38.72 -10.16 -5.60
CA VAL A 127 37.94 -11.19 -4.90
C VAL A 127 37.45 -12.27 -5.88
N LEU A 128 36.90 -11.90 -7.04
CA LEU A 128 36.49 -12.84 -8.09
C LEU A 128 37.68 -13.67 -8.61
N LYS A 129 38.86 -13.06 -8.73
CA LYS A 129 40.07 -13.72 -9.23
C LYS A 129 40.73 -14.66 -8.20
N THR A 130 40.51 -14.43 -6.90
CA THR A 130 41.07 -15.26 -5.82
C THR A 130 40.08 -16.33 -5.32
N CYS A 131 38.79 -15.98 -5.20
CA CYS A 131 37.73 -16.86 -4.72
C CYS A 131 36.41 -16.63 -5.51
N PRO A 132 36.32 -17.03 -6.79
CA PRO A 132 35.10 -16.84 -7.59
C PRO A 132 33.88 -17.57 -7.00
N SER A 133 34.12 -18.71 -6.35
CA SER A 133 33.11 -19.49 -5.62
C SER A 133 32.56 -18.81 -4.36
N ALA A 134 33.17 -17.72 -3.87
CA ALA A 134 32.68 -17.01 -2.69
C ALA A 134 31.44 -16.13 -2.97
N LEU A 135 31.26 -15.66 -4.21
CA LEU A 135 30.14 -14.81 -4.60
C LEU A 135 29.00 -15.55 -5.32
N GLN A 136 29.29 -16.67 -5.98
CA GLN A 136 28.27 -17.50 -6.65
C GLN A 136 27.05 -17.86 -5.76
N PRO A 137 27.21 -18.25 -4.47
CA PRO A 137 26.07 -18.57 -3.59
C PRO A 137 25.11 -17.41 -3.33
N PHE A 138 25.58 -16.15 -3.45
CA PHE A 138 24.78 -14.94 -3.26
C PHE A 138 24.08 -14.50 -4.55
N LEU A 139 24.74 -14.69 -5.69
CA LEU A 139 24.19 -14.35 -7.01
C LEU A 139 23.02 -15.26 -7.39
N ARG A 140 23.14 -16.59 -7.17
CA ARG A 140 22.14 -17.62 -7.54
C ARG A 140 21.74 -17.65 -9.03
N ILE A 141 22.52 -17.03 -9.91
CA ILE A 141 22.31 -17.04 -11.35
C ILE A 141 23.03 -18.26 -11.93
N ARG A 142 22.34 -19.11 -12.71
CA ARG A 142 22.97 -20.23 -13.42
C ARG A 142 23.79 -19.71 -14.61
N ASP A 143 24.93 -20.33 -14.88
CA ASP A 143 25.78 -20.02 -16.04
C ASP A 143 25.12 -20.50 -17.34
N SER A 144 24.25 -19.66 -17.88
CA SER A 144 23.27 -19.96 -18.93
C SER A 144 22.60 -18.66 -19.40
N PRO A 145 21.91 -18.62 -20.56
CA PRO A 145 21.41 -17.36 -21.13
C PRO A 145 20.43 -16.62 -20.22
N VAL A 146 20.71 -15.36 -19.92
CA VAL A 146 19.94 -14.53 -18.98
C VAL A 146 19.21 -13.39 -19.68
N LEU A 147 17.99 -13.09 -19.24
CA LEU A 147 17.24 -11.90 -19.62
C LEU A 147 17.19 -10.94 -18.42
N ILE A 148 17.67 -9.71 -18.57
CA ILE A 148 17.56 -8.66 -17.55
C ILE A 148 16.47 -7.69 -17.98
N LEU A 149 15.36 -7.66 -17.25
CA LEU A 149 14.17 -6.87 -17.53
C LEU A 149 14.17 -5.51 -16.81
N GLY A 150 14.06 -4.43 -17.59
CA GLY A 150 13.78 -3.09 -17.08
C GLY A 150 14.93 -2.47 -16.26
N ASP A 151 16.18 -2.67 -16.68
CA ASP A 151 17.36 -2.13 -15.99
C ASP A 151 17.57 -0.65 -16.35
N GLY A 152 16.82 0.23 -15.67
CA GLY A 152 16.60 1.64 -16.00
C GLY A 152 17.80 2.39 -16.60
N ASN A 153 18.97 2.41 -15.94
CA ASN A 153 20.18 3.06 -16.47
C ASN A 153 21.29 2.09 -16.92
N LEU A 154 20.98 0.80 -17.07
CA LEU A 154 21.88 -0.30 -17.44
C LEU A 154 23.07 -0.55 -16.47
N SER A 155 23.05 0.04 -15.27
CA SER A 155 24.13 -0.15 -14.29
C SER A 155 24.15 -1.54 -13.66
N PHE A 156 23.00 -2.22 -13.56
CA PHE A 156 22.96 -3.61 -13.08
C PHE A 156 23.59 -4.55 -14.11
N SER A 157 23.24 -4.38 -15.38
CA SER A 157 23.78 -5.10 -16.53
C SER A 157 25.29 -4.90 -16.66
N MET A 158 25.77 -3.66 -16.49
CA MET A 158 27.20 -3.37 -16.46
C MET A 158 27.90 -4.08 -15.29
N SER A 159 27.26 -4.16 -14.14
CA SER A 159 27.77 -4.90 -12.98
C SER A 159 27.83 -6.41 -13.22
N ILE A 160 26.77 -7.00 -13.80
CA ILE A 160 26.71 -8.42 -14.18
C ILE A 160 27.82 -8.75 -15.19
N ALA A 161 28.02 -7.93 -16.23
CA ALA A 161 29.10 -8.11 -17.20
C ALA A 161 30.51 -8.11 -16.55
N ARG A 162 30.72 -7.32 -15.49
CA ARG A 162 31.96 -7.30 -14.71
C ARG A 162 32.10 -8.52 -13.80
N LEU A 163 31.00 -8.93 -13.15
CA LEU A 163 30.93 -10.07 -12.23
C LEU A 163 31.10 -11.43 -12.92
N MET A 164 30.47 -11.58 -14.09
CA MET A 164 30.38 -12.84 -14.84
C MET A 164 30.71 -12.60 -16.33
N PRO A 165 31.98 -12.34 -16.71
CA PRO A 165 32.34 -11.91 -18.06
C PRO A 165 32.05 -12.92 -19.19
N HIS A 166 31.75 -14.18 -18.85
CA HIS A 166 31.42 -15.27 -19.77
C HIS A 166 29.91 -15.46 -19.95
N LEU A 167 29.09 -14.87 -19.07
CA LEU A 167 27.64 -15.05 -19.08
C LEU A 167 27.04 -14.38 -20.33
N SER A 168 26.23 -15.10 -21.08
CA SER A 168 25.46 -14.52 -22.19
C SER A 168 24.18 -13.92 -21.64
N PHE A 169 23.91 -12.63 -21.92
CA PHE A 169 22.67 -12.01 -21.46
C PHE A 169 22.13 -10.91 -22.39
N THR A 170 20.81 -10.81 -22.43
CA THR A 170 20.09 -9.71 -23.08
C THR A 170 19.59 -8.76 -21.99
N ALA A 171 20.04 -7.50 -22.03
CA ALA A 171 19.60 -6.44 -21.15
C ALA A 171 18.52 -5.58 -21.81
N THR A 172 17.47 -5.23 -21.07
CA THR A 172 16.34 -4.49 -21.63
C THR A 172 15.93 -3.27 -20.82
N VAL A 173 15.41 -2.27 -21.52
CA VAL A 173 14.85 -1.03 -20.97
C VAL A 173 13.48 -0.74 -21.59
N LEU A 174 12.63 -0.01 -20.86
CA LEU A 174 11.25 0.28 -21.26
C LEU A 174 11.18 1.40 -22.31
N GLU A 175 12.09 2.36 -22.20
CA GLU A 175 12.23 3.51 -23.08
C GLU A 175 12.79 3.08 -24.45
N ASN A 176 12.46 3.83 -25.51
CA ASN A 176 13.19 3.73 -26.77
C ASN A 176 14.60 4.35 -26.61
N GLU A 177 15.49 4.10 -27.58
CA GLU A 177 16.90 4.50 -27.45
C GLU A 177 17.10 6.02 -27.32
N ASP A 178 16.35 6.84 -28.05
CA ASP A 178 16.47 8.30 -27.98
C ASP A 178 15.97 8.83 -26.61
N ASP A 179 14.80 8.38 -26.14
CA ASP A 179 14.22 8.77 -24.85
C ASP A 179 15.04 8.24 -23.66
N PHE A 180 15.69 7.08 -23.79
CA PHE A 180 16.59 6.55 -22.78
C PHE A 180 17.76 7.50 -22.49
N TYR A 181 18.40 8.06 -23.53
CA TYR A 181 19.53 8.98 -23.32
C TYR A 181 19.12 10.32 -22.68
N VAL A 182 17.87 10.74 -22.87
CA VAL A 182 17.29 11.91 -22.18
C VAL A 182 16.97 11.57 -20.71
N THR A 183 16.41 10.39 -20.47
CA THR A 183 15.91 9.95 -19.14
C THR A 183 17.02 9.50 -18.20
N TYR A 184 18.05 8.84 -18.76
CA TYR A 184 19.19 8.25 -18.06
C TYR A 184 20.55 8.70 -18.63
N PRO A 185 20.96 9.96 -18.44
CA PRO A 185 22.25 10.47 -18.93
C PRO A 185 23.47 9.68 -18.40
N SER A 186 23.38 9.04 -17.22
CA SER A 186 24.44 8.14 -16.72
C SER A 186 24.56 6.85 -17.55
N GLY A 187 23.46 6.38 -18.14
CA GLY A 187 23.37 5.15 -18.92
C GLY A 187 24.12 5.18 -20.25
N VAL A 188 24.41 6.37 -20.80
CA VAL A 188 25.17 6.53 -22.06
C VAL A 188 26.47 5.71 -22.06
N ARG A 189 27.25 5.81 -20.97
CA ARG A 189 28.52 5.06 -20.83
C ARG A 189 28.31 3.56 -20.70
N HIS A 190 27.25 3.14 -20.02
CA HIS A 190 26.92 1.71 -19.88
C HIS A 190 26.56 1.11 -21.24
N VAL A 191 25.76 1.80 -22.06
CA VAL A 191 25.46 1.38 -23.44
C VAL A 191 26.73 1.28 -24.28
N GLU A 192 27.62 2.28 -24.22
CA GLU A 192 28.90 2.26 -24.93
C GLU A 192 29.84 1.13 -24.48
N GLU A 193 29.87 0.78 -23.19
CA GLU A 193 30.72 -0.31 -22.67
C GLU A 193 30.13 -1.69 -22.97
N LEU A 194 28.82 -1.88 -22.73
CA LEU A 194 28.12 -3.15 -22.97
C LEU A 194 28.07 -3.53 -24.46
N ARG A 195 27.85 -2.58 -25.38
CA ARG A 195 27.87 -2.84 -26.85
C ARG A 195 29.23 -3.33 -27.38
N LYS A 196 30.31 -3.25 -26.60
CA LYS A 196 31.63 -3.80 -26.97
C LYS A 196 31.79 -5.28 -26.62
N LEU A 197 30.86 -5.86 -25.85
CA LEU A 197 30.90 -7.23 -25.38
C LEU A 197 30.12 -8.15 -26.33
N PRO A 198 30.72 -9.22 -26.89
CA PRO A 198 30.06 -10.07 -27.89
C PRO A 198 28.99 -11.00 -27.30
N ASN A 199 28.96 -11.14 -25.98
CA ASN A 199 28.01 -11.94 -25.20
C ASN A 199 26.88 -11.11 -24.57
N VAL A 200 26.78 -9.81 -24.91
CA VAL A 200 25.72 -8.93 -24.39
C VAL A 200 24.90 -8.34 -25.53
N GLU A 201 23.59 -8.48 -25.44
CA GLU A 201 22.62 -7.79 -26.29
C GLU A 201 21.91 -6.69 -25.47
N ILE A 202 21.60 -5.54 -26.08
CA ILE A 202 20.81 -4.47 -25.44
C ILE A 202 19.58 -4.21 -26.30
N VAL A 203 18.39 -4.31 -25.71
CA VAL A 203 17.12 -4.13 -26.42
C VAL A 203 16.29 -3.03 -25.73
N PHE A 204 15.97 -1.99 -26.49
CA PHE A 204 15.14 -0.87 -26.07
C PHE A 204 13.66 -1.14 -26.36
N ALA A 205 12.78 -0.35 -25.75
CA ALA A 205 11.32 -0.42 -25.92
C ALA A 205 10.69 -1.79 -25.53
N VAL A 206 11.19 -2.42 -24.46
CA VAL A 206 10.69 -3.71 -23.97
C VAL A 206 9.77 -3.51 -22.76
N ASP A 207 8.48 -3.80 -22.94
CA ASP A 207 7.51 -3.83 -21.85
C ASP A 207 7.48 -5.21 -21.18
N ALA A 208 7.82 -5.27 -19.89
CA ALA A 208 7.83 -6.51 -19.10
C ALA A 208 6.44 -7.16 -18.95
N ARG A 209 5.36 -6.43 -19.26
CA ARG A 209 3.97 -6.93 -19.32
C ARG A 209 3.62 -7.61 -20.64
N LYS A 210 4.49 -7.50 -21.65
CA LYS A 210 4.26 -8.02 -23.00
C LYS A 210 5.58 -8.39 -23.68
N LEU A 211 6.22 -9.43 -23.14
CA LEU A 211 7.45 -9.99 -23.69
C LEU A 211 7.24 -10.59 -25.11
N PRO A 212 8.23 -10.52 -26.00
CA PRO A 212 8.15 -11.12 -27.34
C PRO A 212 7.99 -12.65 -27.30
N GLU A 213 7.13 -13.21 -28.14
CA GLU A 213 6.88 -14.66 -28.21
C GLU A 213 8.08 -15.44 -28.73
N ASP A 214 8.85 -14.86 -29.66
CA ASP A 214 10.05 -15.48 -30.21
C ASP A 214 11.18 -15.63 -29.18
N TRP A 215 11.10 -14.93 -28.04
CA TRP A 215 12.04 -15.03 -26.92
C TRP A 215 11.75 -16.21 -25.98
N LYS A 216 10.56 -16.82 -26.06
CA LYS A 216 10.16 -17.90 -25.16
C LYS A 216 11.13 -19.10 -25.28
N GLY A 217 11.61 -19.58 -24.13
CA GLY A 217 12.59 -20.67 -24.06
C GLY A 217 14.03 -20.31 -24.45
N ARG A 218 14.35 -19.05 -24.78
CA ARG A 218 15.75 -18.62 -25.02
C ARG A 218 16.58 -18.49 -23.75
N TYR A 219 15.93 -18.16 -22.64
CA TYR A 219 16.59 -17.80 -21.38
C TYR A 219 16.21 -18.77 -20.27
N SER A 220 17.19 -19.15 -19.45
CA SER A 220 17.02 -19.98 -18.23
C SER A 220 16.81 -19.13 -16.97
N GLU A 221 17.16 -17.84 -17.03
CA GLU A 221 17.10 -16.89 -15.93
C GLU A 221 16.48 -15.58 -16.44
N VAL A 222 15.46 -15.07 -15.75
CA VAL A 222 14.84 -13.77 -16.03
C VAL A 222 14.93 -12.91 -14.77
N LEU A 223 15.67 -11.81 -14.81
CA LEU A 223 15.97 -10.96 -13.65
C LEU A 223 15.23 -9.63 -13.78
N MET A 224 14.52 -9.21 -12.74
CA MET A 224 13.86 -7.90 -12.68
C MET A 224 14.08 -7.24 -11.32
N ASN A 225 14.66 -6.05 -11.31
CA ASN A 225 14.98 -5.33 -10.09
C ASN A 225 14.09 -4.09 -9.94
N PHE A 226 13.35 -3.98 -8.84
CA PHE A 226 12.56 -2.79 -8.47
C PHE A 226 11.57 -2.30 -9.55
N PRO A 227 10.68 -3.16 -10.06
CA PRO A 227 9.62 -2.73 -10.98
C PRO A 227 8.78 -1.59 -10.39
N HIS A 228 8.50 -0.58 -11.19
CA HIS A 228 7.81 0.64 -10.77
C HIS A 228 6.99 1.24 -11.92
N GLN A 229 5.94 1.96 -11.57
CA GLN A 229 4.95 2.55 -12.49
C GLN A 229 5.25 4.02 -12.90
N GLY A 230 6.38 4.57 -12.44
CA GLY A 230 6.62 6.02 -12.44
C GLY A 230 5.81 6.79 -11.38
N GLY A 231 6.18 8.05 -11.14
CA GLY A 231 5.49 8.94 -10.19
C GLY A 231 5.52 8.49 -8.71
N LYS A 232 4.57 9.00 -7.90
CA LYS A 232 4.39 8.61 -6.49
C LYS A 232 3.87 7.16 -6.40
N THR A 233 4.44 6.36 -5.50
CA THR A 233 4.03 4.97 -5.25
C THR A 233 2.58 4.89 -4.79
N ASN A 234 1.75 4.09 -5.47
CA ASN A 234 0.39 3.78 -5.05
C ASN A 234 0.21 2.26 -4.96
N LEU A 235 -0.25 1.76 -3.81
CA LEU A 235 -0.31 0.33 -3.52
C LEU A 235 -1.18 -0.45 -4.53
N ARG A 236 -2.35 0.07 -4.89
CA ARG A 236 -3.27 -0.55 -5.86
C ARG A 236 -2.63 -0.62 -7.24
N LYS A 237 -2.01 0.47 -7.70
CA LYS A 237 -1.36 0.51 -9.02
C LYS A 237 -0.10 -0.38 -9.07
N SER A 238 0.69 -0.44 -7.99
CA SER A 238 1.82 -1.37 -7.90
C SER A 238 1.39 -2.83 -7.94
N ARG A 239 0.29 -3.21 -7.29
CA ARG A 239 -0.29 -4.55 -7.40
C ARG A 239 -0.79 -4.86 -8.82
N ALA A 240 -1.40 -3.89 -9.51
CA ALA A 240 -1.83 -4.05 -10.90
C ALA A 240 -0.64 -4.25 -11.86
N LEU A 241 0.41 -3.42 -11.74
CA LEU A 241 1.64 -3.59 -12.50
C LEU A 241 2.28 -4.98 -12.27
N MET A 242 2.40 -5.41 -11.01
CA MET A 242 2.98 -6.72 -10.72
C MET A 242 2.12 -7.88 -11.20
N ARG A 243 0.79 -7.74 -11.22
CA ARG A 243 -0.14 -8.70 -11.79
C ARG A 243 0.09 -8.86 -13.30
N GLU A 244 0.09 -7.77 -14.05
CA GLU A 244 0.35 -7.75 -15.50
C GLU A 244 1.73 -8.35 -15.85
N ILE A 245 2.76 -8.05 -15.04
CA ILE A 245 4.10 -8.66 -15.21
C ILE A 245 4.09 -10.16 -14.91
N LEU A 246 3.49 -10.59 -13.79
CA LEU A 246 3.49 -12.01 -13.38
C LEU A 246 2.64 -12.88 -14.32
N GLU A 247 1.56 -12.35 -14.90
CA GLU A 247 0.79 -13.01 -15.95
C GLU A 247 1.67 -13.28 -17.19
N CYS A 248 2.34 -12.24 -17.69
CA CYS A 248 3.23 -12.35 -18.84
C CYS A 248 4.42 -13.28 -18.57
N VAL A 249 5.04 -13.17 -17.40
CA VAL A 249 6.16 -14.02 -16.96
C VAL A 249 5.72 -15.48 -16.78
N SER A 250 4.54 -15.75 -16.23
CA SER A 250 4.01 -17.12 -16.11
C SER A 250 3.86 -17.77 -17.49
N TRP A 251 3.22 -17.07 -18.44
CA TRP A 251 3.14 -17.54 -19.82
C TRP A 251 4.53 -17.73 -20.45
N PHE A 252 5.49 -16.85 -20.16
CA PHE A 252 6.86 -16.94 -20.69
C PHE A 252 7.63 -18.16 -20.16
N LEU A 253 7.48 -18.47 -18.88
CA LEU A 253 8.11 -19.60 -18.20
C LEU A 253 7.38 -20.94 -18.45
N HIS A 254 6.10 -20.92 -18.83
CA HIS A 254 5.29 -22.14 -18.98
C HIS A 254 5.91 -23.14 -19.98
N GLY A 255 6.20 -24.35 -19.49
CA GLY A 255 6.82 -25.44 -20.25
C GLY A 255 8.36 -25.41 -20.30
N THR A 256 9.00 -24.58 -19.48
CA THR A 256 10.47 -24.42 -19.42
C THR A 256 10.99 -24.63 -18.00
N ASP A 257 12.31 -24.81 -17.85
CA ASP A 257 13.02 -24.76 -16.57
C ASP A 257 13.54 -23.33 -16.26
N THR A 258 12.85 -22.31 -16.76
CA THR A 258 13.25 -20.90 -16.58
C THR A 258 12.84 -20.40 -15.19
N ARG A 259 13.74 -19.66 -14.54
CA ARG A 259 13.54 -19.05 -13.22
C ARG A 259 13.30 -17.54 -13.36
N PHE A 260 12.38 -16.98 -12.57
CA PHE A 260 12.14 -15.54 -12.52
C PHE A 260 12.61 -14.94 -11.18
N HIS A 261 13.63 -14.10 -11.25
CA HIS A 261 14.32 -13.47 -10.13
C HIS A 261 13.82 -12.04 -9.96
N LEU A 262 12.96 -11.83 -8.97
CA LEU A 262 12.35 -10.54 -8.67
C LEU A 262 12.98 -9.92 -7.41
N CYS A 263 13.64 -8.77 -7.55
CA CYS A 263 14.12 -8.00 -6.40
C CYS A 263 13.13 -6.90 -5.99
N LEU A 264 12.71 -6.92 -4.73
CA LEU A 264 11.79 -5.96 -4.12
C LEU A 264 12.37 -5.38 -2.83
N MET A 265 11.94 -4.18 -2.48
CA MET A 265 12.20 -3.61 -1.15
C MET A 265 11.51 -4.46 -0.08
N ARG A 266 12.15 -4.60 1.10
CA ARG A 266 11.67 -5.45 2.21
C ARG A 266 10.16 -5.41 2.43
N LYS A 267 9.57 -4.21 2.54
CA LYS A 267 8.13 -4.00 2.81
C LYS A 267 7.20 -4.19 1.60
N GLN A 268 7.72 -4.21 0.38
CA GLN A 268 6.90 -4.39 -0.83
C GLN A 268 6.39 -5.83 -0.97
N SER A 269 7.20 -6.84 -0.64
CA SER A 269 6.84 -8.25 -0.89
C SER A 269 5.63 -8.75 -0.09
N GLY A 270 5.54 -8.35 1.19
CA GLY A 270 4.61 -8.91 2.17
C GLY A 270 5.13 -10.12 2.94
N LEU A 271 6.30 -10.64 2.59
CA LEU A 271 6.89 -11.82 3.27
C LEU A 271 7.50 -11.44 4.62
N ASP A 272 7.48 -12.36 5.59
CA ASP A 272 8.18 -12.14 6.87
C ASP A 272 9.71 -12.13 6.66
N PHE A 273 10.27 -10.93 6.69
CA PHE A 273 11.71 -10.70 6.62
C PHE A 273 12.50 -11.35 7.75
N THR A 274 11.89 -11.56 8.92
CA THR A 274 12.55 -12.20 10.07
C THR A 274 12.90 -13.64 9.73
N SER A 275 11.95 -14.37 9.14
CA SER A 275 12.13 -15.73 8.64
C SER A 275 13.11 -15.80 7.48
N ILE A 276 13.02 -14.88 6.51
CA ILE A 276 13.98 -14.79 5.39
C ILE A 276 15.42 -14.65 5.91
N LYS A 277 15.65 -13.70 6.84
CA LYS A 277 16.97 -13.46 7.43
C LYS A 277 17.50 -14.65 8.23
N LEU A 278 16.61 -15.45 8.82
CA LEU A 278 16.96 -16.66 9.56
C LEU A 278 17.01 -17.93 8.69
N GLY A 279 16.79 -17.82 7.38
CA GLY A 279 16.73 -18.96 6.46
C GLY A 279 15.58 -19.94 6.77
N ARG A 280 14.52 -19.48 7.44
CA ARG A 280 13.37 -20.30 7.83
C ARG A 280 12.39 -20.42 6.68
N THR A 281 12.19 -21.65 6.20
CA THR A 281 11.20 -21.97 5.17
C THR A 281 9.88 -22.51 5.75
N TRP A 282 9.92 -23.07 6.97
CA TRP A 282 8.78 -23.74 7.61
C TRP A 282 8.51 -23.21 9.02
N SER A 283 7.25 -23.23 9.44
CA SER A 283 6.78 -22.73 10.75
C SER A 283 5.59 -23.56 11.25
N LEU A 284 5.42 -23.67 12.57
CA LEU A 284 4.22 -24.26 13.19
C LEU A 284 3.04 -23.28 13.28
N ALA A 285 3.32 -21.98 13.15
CA ALA A 285 2.30 -20.93 13.03
C ALA A 285 2.17 -20.50 11.56
N PRO A 286 0.98 -20.09 11.09
CA PRO A 286 0.81 -19.60 9.73
C PRO A 286 1.66 -18.34 9.47
N PRO A 287 2.26 -18.18 8.26
CA PRO A 287 2.91 -16.94 7.85
C PRO A 287 2.00 -15.72 7.98
N ASP A 288 2.48 -14.73 8.73
CA ASP A 288 1.89 -13.40 8.79
C ASP A 288 2.34 -12.56 7.58
N HIS A 289 1.65 -12.76 6.44
CA HIS A 289 1.90 -12.00 5.24
C HIS A 289 1.22 -10.62 5.30
N ALA A 290 2.02 -9.55 5.31
CA ALA A 290 1.54 -8.19 5.51
C ALA A 290 0.52 -7.76 4.45
N LYS A 291 -0.71 -7.42 4.88
CA LYS A 291 -1.83 -7.08 4.00
C LYS A 291 -1.72 -5.72 3.32
N ASP A 292 -0.88 -4.82 3.85
CA ASP A 292 -0.55 -3.48 3.32
C ASP A 292 0.64 -3.49 2.33
N SER A 293 1.05 -4.68 1.87
CA SER A 293 2.14 -4.90 0.90
C SER A 293 1.63 -5.24 -0.50
N TRP A 294 2.52 -5.57 -1.44
CA TRP A 294 2.13 -6.05 -2.77
C TRP A 294 1.65 -7.52 -2.75
N GLN A 295 1.79 -8.22 -1.61
CA GLN A 295 1.36 -9.61 -1.42
C GLN A 295 1.86 -10.54 -2.54
N ILE A 296 3.15 -10.45 -2.86
CA ILE A 296 3.71 -11.00 -4.11
C ILE A 296 3.60 -12.53 -4.22
N ALA A 297 3.58 -13.26 -3.10
CA ALA A 297 3.33 -14.70 -3.08
C ALA A 297 1.91 -15.07 -3.53
N TYR A 298 0.92 -14.22 -3.26
CA TYR A 298 -0.47 -14.41 -3.69
C TYR A 298 -0.62 -14.04 -5.17
N LEU A 299 -0.01 -12.93 -5.61
CA LEU A 299 0.01 -12.54 -7.03
C LEU A 299 0.73 -13.58 -7.90
N GLY A 300 1.80 -14.21 -7.41
CA GLY A 300 2.48 -15.28 -8.14
C GLY A 300 1.62 -16.53 -8.27
N ALA A 301 1.02 -16.99 -7.16
CA ALA A 301 0.19 -18.19 -7.15
C ALA A 301 -1.10 -18.08 -7.98
N GLU A 302 -1.62 -16.87 -8.17
CA GLU A 302 -2.74 -16.60 -9.10
C GLU A 302 -2.41 -16.96 -10.56
N PHE A 303 -1.13 -16.91 -10.93
CA PHE A 303 -0.62 -17.30 -12.25
C PHE A 303 0.22 -18.59 -12.19
N ASP A 304 -0.06 -19.48 -11.24
CA ASP A 304 0.65 -20.76 -11.05
C ASP A 304 2.18 -20.62 -10.92
N LEU A 305 2.66 -19.50 -10.38
CA LEU A 305 4.07 -19.30 -10.01
C LEU A 305 4.27 -19.56 -8.51
N ILE A 306 5.21 -20.43 -8.18
CA ILE A 306 5.60 -20.73 -6.79
C ILE A 306 6.98 -20.15 -6.49
N ILE A 307 7.17 -19.71 -5.25
CA ILE A 307 8.47 -19.22 -4.76
C ILE A 307 9.37 -20.44 -4.46
N ASP A 308 10.45 -20.62 -5.22
CA ASP A 308 11.49 -21.62 -5.00
C ASP A 308 12.39 -21.21 -3.82
N GLU A 309 12.96 -20.00 -3.90
CA GLU A 309 13.89 -19.46 -2.91
C GLU A 309 13.62 -17.98 -2.60
N VAL A 310 13.96 -17.55 -1.38
CA VAL A 310 13.98 -16.14 -0.98
C VAL A 310 15.25 -15.86 -0.18
N GLN A 311 15.91 -14.74 -0.45
CA GLN A 311 17.10 -14.29 0.27
C GLN A 311 17.18 -12.76 0.35
N GLU A 312 18.01 -12.25 1.26
CA GLU A 312 18.44 -10.85 1.18
C GLU A 312 19.19 -10.59 -0.15
N PHE A 313 18.96 -9.41 -0.71
CA PHE A 313 19.67 -8.89 -1.87
C PHE A 313 20.57 -7.74 -1.41
N PHE A 314 21.84 -7.82 -1.77
CA PHE A 314 22.87 -6.88 -1.31
C PHE A 314 23.40 -6.08 -2.51
N PRO A 315 22.91 -4.86 -2.76
CA PRO A 315 23.37 -4.03 -3.88
C PRO A 315 24.90 -3.80 -3.88
N CYS A 316 25.53 -3.81 -2.70
CA CYS A 316 26.98 -3.66 -2.55
C CYS A 316 27.81 -4.82 -3.11
N LEU A 317 27.21 -5.98 -3.42
CA LEU A 317 27.87 -7.08 -4.14
C LEU A 317 27.95 -6.85 -5.65
N PHE A 318 27.32 -5.79 -6.16
CA PHE A 318 27.26 -5.41 -7.56
C PHE A 318 28.05 -4.11 -7.79
N PRO A 319 29.33 -4.17 -8.21
CA PRO A 319 30.15 -2.99 -8.46
C PRO A 319 29.50 -2.02 -9.45
N GLY A 320 29.43 -0.75 -9.08
CA GLY A 320 28.84 0.30 -9.91
C GLY A 320 27.32 0.24 -10.05
N TYR A 321 26.62 -0.74 -9.47
CA TYR A 321 25.17 -0.83 -9.57
C TYR A 321 24.49 0.30 -8.79
N VAL A 322 23.61 1.01 -9.48
CA VAL A 322 22.78 2.08 -8.94
C VAL A 322 21.34 1.79 -9.35
N SER A 323 20.47 1.46 -8.39
CA SER A 323 19.04 1.25 -8.66
C SER A 323 18.40 2.59 -9.05
N ALA A 324 18.24 2.80 -10.36
CA ALA A 324 17.75 4.02 -10.99
C ALA A 324 16.34 3.84 -11.58
N GLY A 325 15.64 4.96 -11.82
CA GLY A 325 14.25 4.97 -12.29
C GLY A 325 13.27 5.64 -11.31
N TYR A 326 13.73 6.14 -10.16
CA TYR A 326 12.83 6.78 -9.19
C TYR A 326 12.12 8.00 -9.81
N GLY A 327 10.81 7.91 -9.95
CA GLY A 327 10.00 8.93 -10.62
C GLY A 327 10.22 9.03 -12.13
N SER A 328 10.64 7.93 -12.78
CA SER A 328 11.00 7.85 -14.21
C SER A 328 12.14 8.80 -14.59
N LYS A 329 13.22 8.77 -13.79
CA LYS A 329 14.42 9.62 -13.91
C LYS A 329 15.66 8.85 -13.48
N ASP A 330 16.83 9.38 -13.85
CA ASP A 330 18.16 8.97 -13.35
C ASP A 330 18.37 9.34 -11.86
N MET A 331 17.52 8.78 -11.00
CA MET A 331 17.38 9.04 -9.58
C MET A 331 17.32 7.72 -8.82
N THR A 332 17.98 7.68 -7.66
CA THR A 332 18.13 6.45 -6.87
C THR A 332 16.94 6.18 -5.96
N PHE A 333 16.61 4.90 -5.78
CA PHE A 333 15.67 4.49 -4.74
C PHE A 333 16.31 4.52 -3.34
N HIS A 334 15.54 4.91 -2.32
CA HIS A 334 15.98 4.95 -0.91
C HIS A 334 16.12 3.55 -0.32
N ASN A 335 17.32 2.97 -0.40
CA ASN A 335 17.60 1.57 -0.06
C ASN A 335 18.02 1.34 1.41
N GLU A 336 17.43 2.06 2.37
CA GLU A 336 17.84 2.04 3.79
C GLU A 336 17.59 0.71 4.52
N ASN A 337 16.77 -0.17 3.95
CA ASN A 337 16.53 -1.52 4.44
C ASN A 337 16.83 -2.51 3.31
N ASN A 338 17.76 -3.44 3.54
CA ASN A 338 18.20 -4.43 2.55
C ASN A 338 17.01 -5.00 1.75
N PRO A 339 17.02 -4.87 0.41
CA PRO A 339 16.04 -5.51 -0.45
C PRO A 339 16.06 -7.04 -0.29
N ILE A 340 15.03 -7.70 -0.80
CA ILE A 340 15.00 -9.17 -0.94
C ILE A 340 14.92 -9.55 -2.41
N LYS A 341 15.52 -10.70 -2.74
CA LYS A 341 15.39 -11.38 -4.04
C LYS A 341 14.50 -12.60 -3.83
N ILE A 342 13.47 -12.72 -4.65
CA ILE A 342 12.50 -13.81 -4.67
C ILE A 342 12.69 -14.54 -5.99
N ILE A 343 12.85 -15.86 -5.95
CA ILE A 343 12.97 -16.72 -7.13
C ILE A 343 11.64 -17.44 -7.32
N PHE A 344 10.94 -17.13 -8.40
CA PHE A 344 9.74 -17.83 -8.85
C PHE A 344 10.09 -18.90 -9.90
N ILE A 345 9.37 -20.01 -9.85
CA ILE A 345 9.33 -21.05 -10.87
C ILE A 345 7.88 -21.39 -11.22
N PRO A 346 7.58 -21.94 -12.40
CA PRO A 346 6.29 -22.56 -12.67
C PRO A 346 5.95 -23.60 -11.62
N ASN A 347 4.68 -23.69 -11.26
CA ASN A 347 4.14 -24.82 -10.56
C ASN A 347 4.07 -26.02 -11.52
N SER A 348 5.22 -26.65 -11.79
CA SER A 348 5.35 -27.91 -12.58
C SER A 348 4.63 -29.10 -11.93
N ILE A 349 3.92 -28.85 -10.83
CA ILE A 349 3.22 -29.76 -9.97
C ILE A 349 1.73 -29.45 -10.17
N ASN A 350 1.23 -29.85 -11.33
CA ASN A 350 -0.09 -30.47 -11.45
C ASN A 350 0.13 -32.00 -11.53
N PRO A 351 0.46 -32.64 -10.40
CA PRO A 351 0.45 -34.08 -10.31
C PRO A 351 -1.02 -34.51 -10.44
N SER A 352 -1.31 -35.75 -10.81
CA SER A 352 -2.62 -36.25 -10.38
C SER A 352 -2.65 -36.18 -8.84
N PHE A 353 -3.81 -36.08 -8.21
CA PHE A 353 -3.89 -36.10 -6.73
C PHE A 353 -3.20 -37.35 -6.12
N SER A 354 -2.97 -38.38 -6.93
CA SER A 354 -2.25 -39.62 -6.62
C SER A 354 -0.71 -39.53 -6.62
N ASP A 355 -0.09 -38.52 -7.26
CA ASP A 355 1.37 -38.47 -7.49
C ASP A 355 2.14 -37.52 -6.54
N LEU A 356 1.49 -36.94 -5.53
CA LEU A 356 2.18 -36.14 -4.50
C LEU A 356 2.79 -37.04 -3.42
N PRO A 357 4.13 -37.13 -3.33
CA PRO A 357 4.75 -37.85 -2.24
C PRO A 357 4.68 -37.03 -0.95
N ILE A 358 4.51 -37.74 0.17
CA ILE A 358 4.62 -37.26 1.57
C ILE A 358 3.38 -36.49 2.05
N ARG A 359 2.68 -37.08 3.02
CA ARG A 359 1.82 -36.37 3.98
C ARG A 359 2.64 -35.23 4.60
N GLN A 360 2.31 -33.96 4.30
CA GLN A 360 2.91 -32.86 5.05
C GLN A 360 2.57 -33.06 6.54
N PRO A 361 3.48 -32.75 7.48
CA PRO A 361 3.13 -32.71 8.88
C PRO A 361 2.00 -31.69 9.06
N LYS A 362 0.85 -32.12 9.60
CA LYS A 362 -0.27 -31.21 9.92
C LYS A 362 0.25 -30.01 10.73
N SER A 363 -0.29 -28.84 10.43
CA SER A 363 0.10 -27.57 11.06
C SER A 363 1.56 -27.13 10.81
N LEU A 364 2.25 -27.67 9.78
CA LEU A 364 3.54 -27.14 9.32
C LEU A 364 3.37 -26.30 8.05
N TYR A 365 3.46 -24.99 8.23
CA TYR A 365 3.24 -23.99 7.19
C TYR A 365 4.51 -23.62 6.45
N HIS A 366 4.46 -23.60 5.11
CA HIS A 366 5.54 -23.07 4.27
C HIS A 366 5.48 -21.55 4.22
N LEU A 367 6.49 -20.87 4.78
CA LEU A 367 6.51 -19.43 5.03
C LEU A 367 6.52 -18.55 3.77
N TYR A 368 6.77 -19.13 2.58
CA TYR A 368 6.71 -18.44 1.28
C TYR A 368 5.61 -19.01 0.35
N ARG A 369 4.59 -19.68 0.90
CA ARG A 369 3.38 -20.06 0.15
C ARG A 369 2.21 -19.19 0.63
N PRO A 370 1.31 -18.74 -0.26
CA PRO A 370 0.06 -18.16 0.18
C PRO A 370 -0.77 -19.20 0.93
N ILE A 371 -1.57 -18.74 1.88
CA ILE A 371 -2.56 -19.56 2.56
C ILE A 371 -3.91 -18.94 2.30
N PHE A 372 -4.81 -19.78 1.80
CA PHE A 372 -6.22 -19.46 1.62
C PHE A 372 -7.00 -20.13 2.74
N TYR A 373 -7.87 -19.36 3.38
CA TYR A 373 -8.78 -19.86 4.40
C TYR A 373 -10.18 -19.96 3.79
N GLN A 374 -10.77 -21.15 3.87
CA GLN A 374 -12.15 -21.39 3.48
C GLN A 374 -12.93 -21.84 4.70
N ASP A 375 -14.01 -21.13 5.01
CA ASP A 375 -14.93 -21.54 6.07
C ASP A 375 -16.05 -22.40 5.45
N ILE A 376 -16.34 -23.54 6.08
CA ILE A 376 -17.42 -24.48 5.73
C ILE A 376 -18.35 -24.64 6.91
N SER A 377 -19.66 -24.67 6.66
CA SER A 377 -20.68 -24.87 7.69
C SER A 377 -21.26 -26.28 7.59
N ILE A 378 -21.48 -26.92 8.73
CA ILE A 378 -21.91 -28.31 8.81
C ILE A 378 -23.04 -28.43 9.81
N VAL A 379 -24.21 -28.80 9.29
CA VAL A 379 -25.42 -29.03 10.07
C VAL A 379 -25.52 -30.52 10.41
N PHE A 380 -25.40 -30.81 11.70
CA PHE A 380 -25.46 -32.16 12.25
C PHE A 380 -26.91 -32.57 12.48
N THR A 381 -27.33 -33.72 11.93
CA THR A 381 -28.75 -34.12 11.87
C THR A 381 -29.30 -34.78 13.14
N SER A 382 -28.43 -35.09 14.11
CA SER A 382 -28.80 -35.70 15.38
C SER A 382 -28.09 -35.01 16.55
N PRO A 383 -28.80 -34.22 17.38
CA PRO A 383 -28.22 -33.61 18.58
C PRO A 383 -27.70 -34.64 19.59
N SER A 384 -28.26 -35.86 19.58
CA SER A 384 -27.91 -36.96 20.48
C SER A 384 -26.59 -37.68 20.14
N THR A 385 -26.13 -37.59 18.88
CA THR A 385 -24.87 -38.20 18.42
C THR A 385 -23.82 -37.15 18.07
N LEU A 386 -24.06 -35.88 18.39
CA LEU A 386 -23.25 -34.75 17.95
C LEU A 386 -21.75 -34.92 18.24
N GLU A 387 -21.36 -35.45 19.40
CA GLU A 387 -19.94 -35.70 19.73
C GLU A 387 -19.33 -36.84 18.88
N GLU A 388 -20.09 -37.92 18.65
CA GLU A 388 -19.65 -39.07 17.85
C GLU A 388 -19.56 -38.71 16.35
N ASP A 389 -20.57 -38.00 15.84
CA ASP A 389 -20.63 -37.51 14.45
C ASP A 389 -19.52 -36.46 14.20
N TYR A 390 -19.23 -35.60 15.19
CA TYR A 390 -18.17 -34.60 15.12
C TYR A 390 -16.79 -35.26 15.07
N LEU A 391 -16.50 -36.23 15.96
CA LEU A 391 -15.24 -36.96 15.94
C LEU A 391 -15.08 -37.75 14.63
N THR A 392 -16.13 -38.44 14.18
CA THR A 392 -16.14 -39.15 12.90
C THR A 392 -15.87 -38.19 11.73
N PHE A 393 -16.40 -36.97 11.77
CA PHE A 393 -16.13 -35.95 10.76
C PHE A 393 -14.69 -35.42 10.80
N LEU A 394 -14.09 -35.23 11.98
CA LEU A 394 -12.67 -34.87 12.11
C LEU A 394 -11.74 -35.97 11.58
N ASP A 395 -12.01 -37.22 11.94
CA ASP A 395 -11.26 -38.40 11.46
C ASP A 395 -11.40 -38.54 9.93
N LEU A 396 -12.59 -38.30 9.39
CA LEU A 396 -12.82 -38.30 7.95
C LEU A 396 -12.11 -37.13 7.24
N LEU A 397 -12.11 -35.91 7.80
CA LEU A 397 -11.29 -34.82 7.26
C LEU A 397 -9.80 -35.17 7.30
N GLU A 398 -9.33 -35.89 8.32
CA GLU A 398 -7.96 -36.40 8.40
C GLU A 398 -7.65 -37.46 7.33
N GLU A 399 -8.58 -38.36 7.03
CA GLU A 399 -8.41 -39.38 5.99
C GLU A 399 -8.53 -38.82 4.57
N LEU A 400 -9.51 -37.94 4.32
CA LEU A 400 -9.75 -37.33 3.01
C LEU A 400 -8.74 -36.23 2.67
N SER A 401 -8.17 -35.54 3.68
CA SER A 401 -7.31 -34.34 3.52
C SER A 401 -6.31 -34.46 2.36
N PRO A 402 -6.57 -33.80 1.21
CA PRO A 402 -5.62 -33.78 0.12
C PRO A 402 -4.26 -33.20 0.54
N PRO A 403 -3.16 -33.56 -0.14
CA PRO A 403 -1.81 -33.02 0.10
C PRO A 403 -1.64 -31.49 -0.08
N ALA A 404 -2.72 -30.77 -0.42
CA ALA A 404 -2.79 -29.32 -0.49
C ALA A 404 -3.34 -28.63 0.78
N PHE A 405 -3.95 -29.37 1.71
CA PHE A 405 -4.41 -28.82 2.99
C PHE A 405 -3.31 -28.90 4.05
N VAL A 406 -3.22 -27.86 4.87
CA VAL A 406 -2.17 -27.71 5.90
C VAL A 406 -2.73 -27.86 7.31
N ASP A 407 -3.94 -27.34 7.52
CA ASP A 407 -4.54 -27.23 8.85
C ASP A 407 -6.07 -27.10 8.73
N PHE A 408 -6.79 -27.53 9.76
CA PHE A 408 -8.22 -27.26 9.90
C PHE A 408 -8.65 -27.27 11.37
N HIS A 409 -9.61 -26.41 11.73
CA HIS A 409 -10.15 -26.31 13.08
C HIS A 409 -11.59 -25.80 13.09
N GLU A 410 -12.37 -26.15 14.12
CA GLU A 410 -13.64 -25.49 14.39
C GLU A 410 -13.41 -24.05 14.83
N VAL A 411 -14.19 -23.12 14.29
CA VAL A 411 -14.26 -21.73 14.78
C VAL A 411 -15.35 -21.68 15.85
N GLU A 412 -15.05 -22.13 17.06
CA GLU A 412 -16.01 -22.30 18.18
C GLU A 412 -16.89 -21.06 18.43
N SER A 413 -16.35 -19.85 18.23
CA SER A 413 -17.07 -18.58 18.39
C SER A 413 -18.21 -18.37 17.37
N LEU A 414 -18.26 -19.15 16.30
CA LEU A 414 -19.29 -19.11 15.26
C LEU A 414 -20.23 -20.32 15.32
N ALA A 415 -20.07 -21.22 16.30
CA ALA A 415 -20.98 -22.34 16.51
C ALA A 415 -22.40 -21.82 16.82
N CYS A 416 -23.39 -22.30 16.09
CA CYS A 416 -24.77 -21.83 16.21
C CYS A 416 -25.79 -22.97 16.02
N ILE A 417 -27.07 -22.62 15.98
CA ILE A 417 -28.16 -23.53 15.60
C ILE A 417 -28.69 -23.03 14.25
N SER A 418 -28.83 -23.91 13.27
CA SER A 418 -29.42 -23.56 11.97
C SER A 418 -30.92 -23.27 12.14
N PRO A 419 -31.41 -22.05 11.91
CA PRO A 419 -32.83 -21.72 12.10
C PRO A 419 -33.73 -22.27 10.99
N ALA A 420 -33.16 -22.85 9.92
CA ALA A 420 -33.92 -23.59 8.92
C ALA A 420 -34.34 -24.99 9.42
N HIS A 421 -33.59 -25.56 10.37
CA HIS A 421 -33.72 -26.96 10.77
C HIS A 421 -33.77 -27.20 12.30
N ASP A 422 -33.49 -26.20 13.12
CA ASP A 422 -33.30 -26.30 14.59
C ASP A 422 -32.21 -27.32 14.99
N LEU A 423 -31.17 -27.41 14.16
CA LEU A 423 -30.08 -28.38 14.28
C LEU A 423 -28.73 -27.71 14.62
N PRO A 424 -27.83 -28.37 15.37
CA PRO A 424 -26.48 -27.87 15.62
C PRO A 424 -25.72 -27.60 14.33
N ASN A 425 -25.18 -26.39 14.18
CA ASN A 425 -24.38 -25.96 13.04
C ASN A 425 -22.98 -25.56 13.50
N ARG A 426 -21.94 -26.25 13.01
CA ARG A 426 -20.54 -25.95 13.33
C ARG A 426 -19.83 -25.41 12.09
N ILE A 427 -18.97 -24.41 12.30
CA ILE A 427 -18.18 -23.79 11.23
C ILE A 427 -16.73 -24.22 11.39
N PHE A 428 -16.19 -24.84 10.34
CA PHE A 428 -14.80 -25.29 10.26
C PHE A 428 -14.03 -24.40 9.29
N ARG A 429 -12.86 -23.93 9.72
CA ARG A 429 -11.92 -23.20 8.88
C ARG A 429 -10.87 -24.15 8.34
N LEU A 430 -10.77 -24.23 7.01
CA LEU A 430 -9.77 -25.01 6.29
C LEU A 430 -8.65 -24.09 5.79
N ALA A 431 -7.39 -24.45 6.01
CA ALA A 431 -6.21 -23.75 5.48
C ALA A 431 -5.57 -24.55 4.34
N ASN A 432 -5.41 -23.93 3.16
CA ASN A 432 -4.96 -24.59 1.93
C ASN A 432 -3.81 -23.83 1.24
N ILE A 433 -2.82 -24.57 0.71
CA ILE A 433 -1.76 -24.07 -0.18
C ILE A 433 -2.25 -24.20 -1.64
N GLY A 434 -2.85 -23.13 -2.15
CA GLY A 434 -3.40 -23.10 -3.51
C GLY A 434 -2.42 -22.62 -4.57
N GLY A 435 -2.25 -23.43 -5.63
CA GLY A 435 -2.21 -22.93 -7.02
C GLY A 435 -3.65 -22.77 -7.54
N ALA A 436 -3.83 -22.40 -8.81
CA ALA A 436 -5.08 -21.81 -9.32
C ALA A 436 -6.36 -22.68 -9.23
N SER A 437 -7.02 -22.66 -8.06
CA SER A 437 -8.48 -22.77 -7.93
C SER A 437 -8.98 -21.92 -6.75
N ALA A 438 -8.72 -20.61 -6.82
CA ALA A 438 -9.46 -19.66 -5.99
C ALA A 438 -10.97 -19.82 -6.31
N PRO A 439 -11.87 -19.74 -5.32
CA PRO A 439 -13.30 -19.63 -5.59
C PRO A 439 -13.54 -18.43 -6.52
N ALA A 440 -14.53 -18.57 -7.41
CA ALA A 440 -14.81 -17.60 -8.45
C ALA A 440 -14.92 -16.17 -7.87
N ALA A 441 -14.33 -15.21 -8.57
CA ALA A 441 -14.16 -13.82 -8.16
C ALA A 441 -15.26 -13.30 -7.21
N ALA A 442 -14.88 -13.07 -5.94
CA ALA A 442 -15.68 -12.30 -5.02
C ALA A 442 -15.95 -10.93 -5.63
N GLN A 443 -17.16 -10.74 -6.16
CA GLN A 443 -17.64 -9.43 -6.56
C GLN A 443 -17.61 -8.53 -5.32
N PRO A 444 -17.26 -7.23 -5.44
CA PRO A 444 -17.20 -6.34 -4.30
C PRO A 444 -18.61 -6.11 -3.72
N ALA A 445 -18.95 -6.89 -2.70
CA ALA A 445 -20.11 -6.66 -1.85
C ALA A 445 -19.92 -5.39 -1.00
N PRO A 446 -21.01 -4.74 -0.53
CA PRO A 446 -20.97 -3.34 -0.12
C PRO A 446 -20.19 -3.06 1.18
N ALA A 447 -19.87 -1.78 1.40
CA ALA A 447 -19.29 -1.31 2.64
C ALA A 447 -20.19 -1.62 3.85
N ALA A 448 -19.66 -2.32 4.84
CA ALA A 448 -20.29 -2.56 6.14
C ALA A 448 -19.43 -1.98 7.28
N ALA A 449 -20.11 -1.52 8.33
CA ALA A 449 -19.57 -0.72 9.43
C ALA A 449 -18.58 -1.49 10.35
N PRO A 450 -17.71 -0.79 11.12
CA PRO A 450 -16.69 -1.43 11.94
C PRO A 450 -17.25 -2.10 13.22
N ALA A 451 -16.70 -3.27 13.55
CA ALA A 451 -16.86 -3.98 14.82
C ALA A 451 -15.62 -3.77 15.74
N PRO A 452 -15.72 -4.00 17.06
CA PRO A 452 -14.90 -3.30 18.06
C PRO A 452 -13.60 -4.01 18.50
N ALA A 453 -12.75 -3.25 19.21
CA ALA A 453 -11.47 -3.65 19.79
C ALA A 453 -11.58 -4.08 21.29
N PRO A 454 -10.61 -4.85 21.84
CA PRO A 454 -10.73 -5.49 23.16
C PRO A 454 -10.42 -4.59 24.38
N ALA A 455 -10.78 -5.08 25.58
CA ALA A 455 -10.97 -4.30 26.81
C ALA A 455 -9.76 -4.18 27.77
N ALA A 456 -9.86 -3.21 28.70
CA ALA A 456 -9.13 -3.11 29.96
C ALA A 456 -10.08 -2.61 31.09
N PRO A 457 -9.80 -2.81 32.40
CA PRO A 457 -10.88 -3.00 33.38
C PRO A 457 -11.26 -1.86 34.38
N ALA A 458 -12.57 -1.79 34.66
CA ALA A 458 -13.28 -1.68 35.97
C ALA A 458 -13.47 -0.37 36.79
N ALA A 459 -14.62 -0.36 37.53
CA ALA A 459 -15.18 0.56 38.56
C ALA A 459 -15.91 1.85 38.04
N ASP A 460 -17.08 2.29 38.53
CA ASP A 460 -17.96 1.86 39.68
C ASP A 460 -19.46 2.32 39.51
N ASP A 461 -20.34 1.98 40.47
CA ASP A 461 -21.83 1.85 40.41
C ASP A 461 -22.81 3.07 40.34
N ASP A 462 -23.95 2.76 39.68
CA ASP A 462 -25.41 3.06 39.77
C ASP A 462 -26.06 3.93 40.90
N PHE A 463 -26.98 4.89 40.56
CA PHE A 463 -28.33 5.11 41.22
C PHE A 463 -29.18 6.29 40.66
N ASP A 464 -30.51 6.12 40.50
CA ASP A 464 -31.56 7.16 40.74
C ASP A 464 -32.95 6.51 40.99
N LEU A 465 -33.75 7.11 41.86
CA LEU A 465 -34.82 6.46 42.64
C LEU A 465 -36.05 7.37 42.80
N PHE A 466 -36.67 7.80 41.70
CA PHE A 466 -37.99 8.44 41.74
C PHE A 466 -38.87 7.98 40.57
N GLY A 467 -39.69 6.96 40.84
CA GLY A 467 -40.81 6.57 40.00
C GLY A 467 -42.14 7.11 40.53
N SER A 468 -43.02 7.46 39.60
CA SER A 468 -44.49 7.48 39.71
C SER A 468 -45.02 7.89 38.32
N ASP A 469 -45.59 7.01 37.50
CA ASP A 469 -46.91 6.36 37.65
C ASP A 469 -48.03 7.26 37.08
N ASP A 470 -48.47 6.95 35.86
CA ASP A 470 -49.89 6.89 35.47
C ASP A 470 -50.05 6.16 34.12
N GLU A 471 -51.18 5.46 33.93
CA GLU A 471 -51.49 4.66 32.73
C GLU A 471 -52.30 5.47 31.67
N GLU A 472 -52.53 4.81 30.51
CA GLU A 472 -53.44 5.18 29.41
C GLU A 472 -53.06 6.33 28.45
N ASP A 473 -53.13 5.96 27.16
CA ASP A 473 -53.21 6.73 25.90
C ASP A 473 -52.45 8.07 25.71
N ASP A 474 -51.62 8.08 24.64
CA ASP A 474 -51.71 9.07 23.55
C ASP A 474 -50.59 8.80 22.52
N ALA A 475 -50.95 8.27 21.34
CA ALA A 475 -50.01 8.17 20.21
C ALA A 475 -49.48 9.56 19.76
N GLU A 476 -50.19 10.63 20.08
CA GLU A 476 -49.75 12.01 19.85
C GLU A 476 -48.66 12.47 20.84
N LYS A 477 -48.64 11.97 22.09
CA LYS A 477 -47.56 12.28 23.05
C LYS A 477 -46.22 11.74 22.57
N LEU A 478 -46.19 10.56 21.92
CA LEU A 478 -44.97 10.01 21.30
C LEU A 478 -44.47 10.87 20.14
N ARG A 479 -45.35 11.36 19.27
CA ARG A 479 -44.95 12.28 18.19
C ARG A 479 -44.52 13.65 18.73
N LEU A 480 -45.19 14.16 19.75
CA LEU A 480 -44.82 15.41 20.41
C LEU A 480 -43.52 15.29 21.20
N THR A 481 -43.22 14.14 21.82
CA THR A 481 -41.90 13.89 22.43
C THR A 481 -40.82 13.69 21.39
N GLU A 482 -41.09 13.06 20.24
CA GLU A 482 -40.15 13.01 19.10
C GLU A 482 -39.87 14.40 18.50
N GLU A 483 -40.88 15.24 18.29
CA GLU A 483 -40.69 16.63 17.85
C GLU A 483 -39.98 17.46 18.91
N ARG A 484 -40.29 17.27 20.20
CA ARG A 484 -39.54 17.88 21.31
C ARG A 484 -38.09 17.37 21.33
N LEU A 485 -37.83 16.08 21.09
CA LEU A 485 -36.49 15.47 21.05
C LEU A 485 -35.68 15.98 19.87
N LYS A 486 -36.28 16.11 18.68
CA LYS A 486 -35.67 16.76 17.50
C LYS A 486 -35.40 18.24 17.78
N ALA A 487 -36.36 18.97 18.34
CA ALA A 487 -36.16 20.35 18.79
C ALA A 487 -35.14 20.47 19.94
N TYR A 488 -34.91 19.44 20.74
CA TYR A 488 -33.86 19.38 21.77
C TYR A 488 -32.50 18.98 21.18
N ALA A 489 -32.45 18.17 20.12
CA ALA A 489 -31.23 17.89 19.35
C ALA A 489 -30.76 19.15 18.61
N GLU A 490 -31.67 19.87 17.93
CA GLU A 490 -31.41 21.16 17.29
C GLU A 490 -31.09 22.30 18.27
N LYS A 491 -31.52 22.20 19.54
CA LYS A 491 -31.12 23.11 20.62
C LYS A 491 -29.86 22.66 21.36
N LYS A 492 -29.48 21.37 21.31
CA LYS A 492 -28.16 20.87 21.74
C LYS A 492 -27.07 21.26 20.75
N SER A 493 -27.32 21.18 19.44
CA SER A 493 -26.39 21.66 18.40
C SER A 493 -26.21 23.19 18.40
N LYS A 494 -27.08 23.94 19.10
CA LYS A 494 -27.00 25.40 19.30
C LYS A 494 -26.61 25.79 20.73
N LYS A 495 -25.69 25.05 21.35
CA LYS A 495 -24.79 25.59 22.39
C LYS A 495 -23.36 25.60 21.85
N PRO A 496 -22.72 26.76 21.64
CA PRO A 496 -21.32 26.79 21.23
C PRO A 496 -20.45 26.34 22.41
N GLY A 497 -19.92 25.12 22.32
CA GLY A 497 -18.62 24.82 22.93
C GLY A 497 -17.53 25.65 22.25
N PRO A 498 -16.29 25.61 22.75
CA PRO A 498 -15.15 26.11 21.99
C PRO A 498 -14.98 25.19 20.77
N ILE A 499 -15.62 25.57 19.65
CA ILE A 499 -15.40 24.94 18.35
C ILE A 499 -13.91 25.13 18.06
N ALA A 500 -13.13 24.07 18.16
CA ALA A 500 -11.73 24.10 17.76
C ALA A 500 -11.69 24.41 16.26
N LYS A 501 -11.08 25.53 15.90
CA LYS A 501 -10.91 25.91 14.50
C LYS A 501 -9.45 25.79 14.13
N SER A 502 -9.19 25.27 12.95
CA SER A 502 -7.84 25.25 12.38
C SER A 502 -7.79 26.17 11.17
N ASN A 503 -6.84 27.10 11.16
CA ASN A 503 -6.46 27.88 10.00
C ASN A 503 -5.34 27.15 9.27
N ILE A 504 -5.68 26.62 8.09
CA ILE A 504 -4.80 25.83 7.25
C ILE A 504 -4.44 26.66 6.02
N ILE A 505 -3.18 26.64 5.62
CA ILE A 505 -2.68 27.29 4.40
C ILE A 505 -2.23 26.20 3.43
N TYR A 506 -2.91 26.09 2.30
CA TYR A 506 -2.58 25.17 1.22
C TYR A 506 -1.84 25.88 0.10
N ASP A 507 -0.78 25.26 -0.40
CA ASP A 507 -0.14 25.60 -1.68
C ASP A 507 -0.67 24.64 -2.76
N VAL A 508 -1.45 25.16 -3.69
CA VAL A 508 -1.97 24.43 -4.85
C VAL A 508 -1.07 24.72 -6.05
N LYS A 509 -0.46 23.66 -6.62
CA LYS A 509 0.43 23.77 -7.79
C LYS A 509 -0.34 23.39 -9.06
N PRO A 510 -0.31 24.22 -10.12
CA PRO A 510 -0.81 23.84 -11.44
C PRO A 510 0.14 22.83 -12.12
N TRP A 511 -0.34 22.22 -13.21
CA TRP A 511 0.48 21.35 -14.05
C TRP A 511 1.56 22.09 -14.83
N ASP A 512 1.25 23.28 -15.38
CA ASP A 512 2.15 24.06 -16.24
C ASP A 512 1.81 25.57 -16.21
N ASP A 513 2.64 26.40 -16.84
CA ASP A 513 2.49 27.86 -16.91
C ASP A 513 1.30 28.34 -17.79
N THR A 514 0.72 27.43 -18.58
CA THR A 514 -0.46 27.67 -19.42
C THR A 514 -1.78 27.72 -18.65
N ILE A 515 -1.82 27.21 -17.41
CA ILE A 515 -3.05 27.17 -16.60
C ILE A 515 -3.21 28.46 -15.81
N ASN A 516 -4.34 29.15 -15.99
CA ASN A 516 -4.60 30.38 -15.26
C ASN A 516 -4.95 30.11 -13.79
N THR A 517 -4.09 30.59 -12.90
CA THR A 517 -4.28 30.62 -11.43
C THR A 517 -5.65 31.16 -10.94
N ASP A 518 -6.34 32.03 -11.70
CA ASP A 518 -7.68 32.51 -11.31
C ASP A 518 -8.76 31.41 -11.42
N ASP A 519 -8.64 30.52 -12.42
CA ASP A 519 -9.59 29.43 -12.62
C ASP A 519 -9.44 28.35 -11.53
N ILE A 520 -8.19 28.14 -11.07
CA ILE A 520 -7.89 27.30 -9.90
C ILE A 520 -8.49 27.90 -8.63
N GLU A 521 -8.38 29.22 -8.44
CA GLU A 521 -9.00 29.88 -7.27
C GLU A 521 -10.53 29.76 -7.31
N ALA A 522 -11.15 29.90 -8.49
CA ALA A 522 -12.59 29.70 -8.67
C ALA A 522 -13.02 28.25 -8.37
N ALA A 523 -12.27 27.25 -8.85
CA ALA A 523 -12.52 25.83 -8.60
C ALA A 523 -12.41 25.49 -7.11
N VAL A 524 -11.34 25.92 -6.43
CA VAL A 524 -11.16 25.69 -4.98
C VAL A 524 -12.25 26.39 -4.16
N ARG A 525 -12.61 27.64 -4.49
CA ARG A 525 -13.70 28.37 -3.82
C ARG A 525 -15.09 27.77 -4.08
N SER A 526 -15.25 26.89 -5.08
CA SER A 526 -16.52 26.21 -5.35
C SER A 526 -16.83 25.09 -4.35
N ILE A 527 -15.82 24.56 -3.65
CA ILE A 527 -15.99 23.55 -2.60
C ILE A 527 -16.74 24.19 -1.42
N GLN A 528 -17.96 23.69 -1.14
CA GLN A 528 -18.79 24.10 -0.01
C GLN A 528 -18.97 22.92 0.94
N MET A 529 -18.52 23.07 2.19
CA MET A 529 -18.68 22.10 3.27
C MET A 529 -19.15 22.82 4.54
N GLU A 530 -19.96 22.17 5.38
CA GLU A 530 -20.44 22.78 6.62
C GLU A 530 -19.29 22.94 7.63
N GLY A 531 -18.89 24.19 7.90
CA GLY A 531 -17.75 24.50 8.77
C GLY A 531 -16.47 24.91 8.02
N LEU A 532 -16.49 24.96 6.67
CA LEU A 532 -15.39 25.46 5.84
C LEU A 532 -15.59 26.94 5.49
N VAL A 533 -14.56 27.77 5.74
CA VAL A 533 -14.54 29.19 5.32
C VAL A 533 -13.25 29.49 4.56
N TRP A 534 -13.36 29.78 3.27
CA TRP A 534 -12.24 30.21 2.42
C TRP A 534 -11.81 31.65 2.74
N GLY A 535 -10.52 31.84 2.95
CA GLY A 535 -9.89 33.12 3.28
C GLY A 535 -9.25 33.82 2.09
N ALA A 536 -8.12 34.46 2.38
CA ALA A 536 -7.30 35.15 1.38
C ALA A 536 -6.48 34.16 0.55
N ALA A 537 -6.42 34.39 -0.75
CA ALA A 537 -5.51 33.72 -1.66
C ALA A 537 -4.37 34.66 -2.07
N LYS A 538 -3.20 34.09 -2.35
CA LYS A 538 -2.00 34.78 -2.78
C LYS A 538 -1.32 33.97 -3.87
N LYS A 539 -1.06 34.60 -5.01
CA LYS A 539 -0.26 34.02 -6.09
C LYS A 539 1.22 34.13 -5.75
N VAL A 540 1.95 33.02 -5.76
CA VAL A 540 3.38 32.97 -5.45
C VAL A 540 4.13 32.40 -6.66
N PRO A 541 5.02 33.16 -7.31
CA PRO A 541 5.78 32.64 -8.44
C PRO A 541 6.76 31.55 -7.99
N VAL A 542 6.75 30.45 -8.73
CA VAL A 542 7.74 29.37 -8.68
C VAL A 542 8.69 29.57 -9.88
N ALA A 543 9.84 28.90 -9.90
CA ALA A 543 10.77 29.01 -11.01
C ALA A 543 10.13 28.56 -12.34
N PHE A 544 10.64 29.08 -13.47
CA PHE A 544 10.20 28.74 -14.84
C PHE A 544 8.77 29.14 -15.20
N GLY A 545 8.26 30.27 -14.69
CA GLY A 545 6.98 30.86 -15.13
C GLY A 545 5.74 30.31 -14.41
N ILE A 546 5.83 29.10 -13.84
CA ILE A 546 4.79 28.46 -13.05
C ILE A 546 4.48 29.30 -11.80
N VAL A 547 3.20 29.60 -11.55
CA VAL A 547 2.74 30.34 -10.36
C VAL A 547 1.85 29.43 -9.51
N LYS A 548 2.22 29.19 -8.25
CA LYS A 548 1.40 28.43 -7.31
C LYS A 548 0.38 29.33 -6.62
N LEU A 549 -0.79 28.77 -6.32
CA LEU A 549 -1.86 29.45 -5.57
C LEU A 549 -1.74 29.07 -4.09
N GLN A 550 -1.41 30.04 -3.25
CA GLN A 550 -1.39 29.87 -1.79
C GLN A 550 -2.71 30.38 -1.21
N ILE A 551 -3.58 29.49 -0.72
CA ILE A 551 -4.90 29.84 -0.19
C ILE A 551 -5.04 29.43 1.28
N CYS A 552 -5.58 30.30 2.12
CA CYS A 552 -5.94 29.93 3.49
C CYS A 552 -7.42 29.58 3.64
N CYS A 553 -7.73 28.67 4.56
CA CYS A 553 -9.07 28.33 4.96
C CYS A 553 -9.15 28.15 6.49
N VAL A 554 -10.29 28.51 7.07
CA VAL A 554 -10.62 28.19 8.45
C VAL A 554 -11.62 27.05 8.43
N VAL A 555 -11.27 25.93 9.07
CA VAL A 555 -12.11 24.74 9.23
C VAL A 555 -12.56 24.57 10.67
N GLU A 556 -13.71 23.95 10.89
CA GLU A 556 -14.17 23.48 12.20
C GLU A 556 -13.77 22.00 12.36
N ASP A 557 -12.83 21.72 13.28
CA ASP A 557 -12.13 20.42 13.40
C ASP A 557 -13.08 19.23 13.60
N GLU A 558 -14.25 19.44 14.21
CA GLU A 558 -15.28 18.41 14.45
C GLU A 558 -16.11 18.05 13.21
N LYS A 559 -16.05 18.85 12.13
CA LYS A 559 -16.92 18.71 10.94
C LYS A 559 -16.18 18.53 9.63
N VAL A 560 -15.01 19.15 9.49
CA VAL A 560 -14.24 19.16 8.23
C VAL A 560 -12.84 18.60 8.51
N SER A 561 -12.60 17.37 8.05
CA SER A 561 -11.26 16.78 8.04
C SER A 561 -10.36 17.51 7.03
N SER A 562 -9.09 17.74 7.39
CA SER A 562 -8.06 18.22 6.47
C SER A 562 -7.95 17.34 5.23
N ASP A 563 -7.98 16.03 5.45
CA ASP A 563 -7.68 15.03 4.43
C ASP A 563 -8.79 14.97 3.37
N ALA A 564 -10.05 15.16 3.79
CA ALA A 564 -11.20 15.27 2.88
C ALA A 564 -11.18 16.57 2.06
N LEU A 565 -10.60 17.64 2.62
CA LEU A 565 -10.42 18.91 1.90
C LEU A 565 -9.27 18.82 0.88
N GLU A 566 -8.17 18.12 1.22
CA GLU A 566 -7.09 17.79 0.28
C GLU A 566 -7.58 16.89 -0.87
N GLU A 567 -8.40 15.88 -0.58
CA GLU A 567 -9.03 15.02 -1.59
C GLU A 567 -9.96 15.85 -2.51
N ALA A 568 -10.79 16.73 -1.96
CA ALA A 568 -11.68 17.59 -2.74
C ALA A 568 -10.94 18.59 -3.65
N ILE A 569 -9.78 19.11 -3.22
CA ILE A 569 -8.95 20.00 -4.05
C ILE A 569 -8.16 19.20 -5.11
N THR A 570 -7.65 18.02 -4.76
CA THR A 570 -6.89 17.17 -5.70
C THR A 570 -7.79 16.47 -6.73
N GLY A 571 -9.10 16.35 -6.48
CA GLY A 571 -10.08 15.87 -7.47
C GLY A 571 -10.25 16.77 -8.70
N PHE A 572 -9.72 17.99 -8.71
CA PHE A 572 -9.60 18.84 -9.90
C PHE A 572 -8.37 18.46 -10.75
N GLU A 573 -8.34 17.19 -11.20
CA GLU A 573 -7.17 16.58 -11.85
C GLU A 573 -6.65 17.35 -13.07
N ASP A 574 -7.52 18.00 -13.85
CA ASP A 574 -7.13 18.80 -15.03
C ASP A 574 -6.41 20.12 -14.68
N LEU A 575 -6.54 20.60 -13.44
CA LEU A 575 -6.07 21.92 -13.00
C LEU A 575 -4.96 21.85 -11.94
N VAL A 576 -4.97 20.81 -11.10
CA VAL A 576 -4.12 20.69 -9.92
C VAL A 576 -3.16 19.51 -10.04
N GLN A 577 -1.86 19.79 -10.03
CA GLN A 577 -0.80 18.79 -10.00
C GLN A 577 -0.60 18.20 -8.60
N SER A 578 -0.65 19.06 -7.58
CA SER A 578 -0.49 18.66 -6.17
C SER A 578 -0.92 19.78 -5.23
N VAL A 579 -1.38 19.38 -4.04
CA VAL A 579 -1.61 20.26 -2.89
C VAL A 579 -0.56 19.94 -1.82
N ASP A 580 0.03 20.97 -1.21
CA ASP A 580 0.89 20.83 -0.02
C ASP A 580 0.36 21.71 1.13
N VAL A 581 0.39 21.22 2.37
CA VAL A 581 0.14 22.04 3.58
C VAL A 581 1.38 22.87 3.90
N VAL A 582 1.25 24.20 3.87
CA VAL A 582 2.33 25.14 4.21
C VAL A 582 2.36 25.43 5.71
N ALA A 583 1.19 25.59 6.31
CA ALA A 583 1.04 25.88 7.73
C ALA A 583 -0.31 25.38 8.25
N PHE A 584 -0.28 24.82 9.45
CA PHE A 584 -1.45 24.40 10.20
C PHE A 584 -1.42 25.09 11.57
N ASN A 585 -2.36 26.00 11.82
CA ASN A 585 -2.44 26.75 13.07
C ASN A 585 -3.81 26.54 13.71
N LYS A 586 -3.86 26.12 14.98
CA LYS A 586 -5.09 26.10 15.76
C LYS A 586 -5.45 27.53 16.20
N VAL A 587 -6.74 27.87 16.17
CA VAL A 587 -7.31 29.23 16.35
C VAL A 587 -8.43 29.21 17.38
#